data_AF-A0A7C2S363-F1
#
_entry.id   AF-A0A7C2S363-F1
#
_cell.length_a   1.000
_cell.length_b   1.000
_cell.length_c   1.000
_cell.angle_alpha   90.00
_cell.angle_beta   90.00
_cell.angle_gamma   90.00
#
_symmetry.space_group_name_H-M   'P 1'
#
loop_
_entity.id
_entity.type
_entity.pdbx_description
1 polymer ?
#
loop_
_entity_poly.entity_id
_entity_poly.type
_entity_poly.pdbx_seq_one_letter_code
_entity_poly.pdbx_strand_id
1 'polypeptide(L)'
;MDISNEKRLTSFGLLFSLLGNLIPFIGSVVSLGGFIAYALGIYNFSKKFNNGDIFKNFIYSILVLIVGVVVFFILAGSSLIPLFTGSQSAGNLSFGLLIFSLFIFWLFSILSAFFTKKYFDIFYEYTKEDLFRYAGIGVLVGSVLLVLSIIGWIIAIIAFFRMPDNLSSSQASVEINKS
;
A
#
# COMPACT_ATOMS: atom_id res chain seq x y z
N MET A 1 10.67 -6.39 23.60
CA MET A 1 11.32 -5.57 22.54
C MET A 1 10.51 -4.30 22.36
N ASP A 2 11.10 -3.13 22.62
CA ASP A 2 10.44 -1.83 22.41
C ASP A 2 10.36 -1.53 20.91
N ILE A 3 9.16 -1.19 20.43
CA ILE A 3 8.85 -0.84 19.04
C ILE A 3 8.09 0.48 18.91
N SER A 4 8.02 1.28 19.98
CA SER A 4 7.21 2.49 20.03
C SER A 4 7.63 3.55 19.01
N ASN A 5 8.95 3.72 18.79
CA ASN A 5 9.50 4.67 17.82
C ASN A 5 9.19 4.26 16.38
N GLU A 6 9.34 2.97 16.05
CA GLU A 6 9.02 2.44 14.72
C GLU A 6 7.52 2.50 14.45
N LYS A 7 6.70 2.19 15.46
CA LYS A 7 5.25 2.33 15.40
C LYS A 7 4.86 3.76 15.03
N ARG A 8 5.36 4.75 15.79
CA ARG A 8 5.09 6.17 15.51
C ARG A 8 5.55 6.57 14.12
N LEU A 9 6.77 6.21 13.73
CA LEU A 9 7.31 6.53 12.40
C LEU A 9 6.44 5.95 11.28
N THR A 10 5.98 4.71 11.42
CA THR A 10 5.17 4.00 10.43
C THR A 10 3.77 4.57 10.35
N SER A 11 3.11 4.80 11.50
CA SER A 11 1.76 5.36 11.57
C SER A 11 1.69 6.78 11.02
N PHE A 12 2.59 7.66 11.45
CA PHE A 12 2.64 9.03 10.95
C PHE A 12 3.10 9.07 9.49
N GLY A 13 4.02 8.20 9.08
CA GLY A 13 4.45 8.06 7.70
C GLY A 13 3.28 7.72 6.76
N LEU A 14 2.49 6.70 7.11
CA LEU A 14 1.28 6.34 6.37
C LEU A 14 0.27 7.48 6.33
N LEU A 15 -0.01 8.12 7.47
CA LEU A 15 -0.91 9.26 7.55
C LEU A 15 -0.48 10.39 6.60
N PHE A 16 0.78 10.80 6.64
CA PHE A 16 1.30 11.85 5.76
C PHE A 16 1.34 11.42 4.30
N SER A 17 1.60 10.14 4.01
CA SER A 17 1.56 9.62 2.65
C SER A 17 0.16 9.70 2.04
N LEU A 18 -0.87 9.32 2.79
CA LEU A 18 -2.28 9.39 2.36
C LEU A 18 -2.84 10.81 2.35
N LEU A 19 -2.61 11.58 3.42
CA LEU A 19 -3.20 12.91 3.58
C LEU A 19 -2.39 14.01 2.90
N GLY A 20 -1.12 13.77 2.57
CA GLY A 20 -0.26 14.76 1.93
C GLY A 20 -0.86 15.30 0.64
N ASN A 21 -1.54 14.46 -0.14
CA ASN A 21 -2.12 14.85 -1.41
C ASN A 21 -3.33 15.81 -1.29
N LEU A 22 -3.85 16.07 -0.09
CA LEU A 22 -4.94 17.04 0.15
C LEU A 22 -4.43 18.50 0.24
N ILE A 23 -3.12 18.71 0.41
CA ILE A 23 -2.54 20.06 0.53
C ILE A 23 -2.03 20.51 -0.85
N PRO A 24 -2.60 21.56 -1.46
CA PRO A 24 -2.11 22.09 -2.73
C PRO A 24 -0.65 22.58 -2.61
N PHE A 25 0.16 22.40 -3.65
CA PHE A 25 1.57 22.81 -3.79
C PHE A 25 2.61 22.07 -2.92
N ILE A 26 2.40 21.96 -1.61
CA ILE A 26 3.37 21.32 -0.69
C ILE A 26 3.07 19.82 -0.50
N GLY A 27 1.85 19.39 -0.85
CA GLY A 27 1.36 18.06 -0.62
C GLY A 27 2.20 16.93 -1.21
N SER A 28 2.76 17.13 -2.41
CA SER A 28 3.60 16.12 -3.06
C SER A 28 4.88 15.82 -2.27
N VAL A 29 5.49 16.86 -1.68
CA VAL A 29 6.72 16.72 -0.87
C VAL A 29 6.38 16.02 0.46
N VAL A 30 5.28 16.40 1.10
CA VAL A 30 4.82 15.80 2.35
C VAL A 30 4.42 14.34 2.15
N SER A 31 3.72 14.02 1.06
CA SER A 31 3.32 12.65 0.73
C SER A 31 4.54 11.76 0.49
N LEU A 32 5.55 12.28 -0.22
CA LEU A 32 6.79 11.54 -0.49
C LEU A 32 7.62 11.35 0.79
N GLY A 33 7.73 12.38 1.64
CA GLY A 33 8.36 12.26 2.95
C GLY A 33 7.66 11.25 3.86
N GLY A 34 6.32 11.27 3.87
CA GLY A 34 5.49 10.29 4.59
C GLY A 34 5.69 8.88 4.07
N PHE A 35 5.74 8.69 2.75
CA PHE A 35 6.00 7.40 2.13
C PHE A 35 7.38 6.85 2.49
N ILE A 36 8.42 7.68 2.47
CA ILE A 36 9.77 7.28 2.88
C ILE A 36 9.78 6.89 4.37
N ALA A 37 9.14 7.68 5.24
CA ALA A 37 9.01 7.36 6.65
C ALA A 37 8.28 6.03 6.88
N TYR A 38 7.21 5.77 6.12
CA TYR A 38 6.50 4.50 6.14
C TYR A 38 7.42 3.33 5.74
N ALA A 39 8.15 3.47 4.62
CA ALA A 39 9.07 2.45 4.14
C ALA A 39 10.19 2.15 5.15
N LEU A 40 10.76 3.18 5.78
CA LEU A 40 11.77 3.03 6.84
C LEU A 40 11.19 2.34 8.07
N GLY A 41 9.95 2.65 8.43
CA GLY A 41 9.23 1.98 9.50
C GLY A 41 9.09 0.47 9.26
N ILE A 42 8.60 0.09 8.07
CA ILE A 42 8.48 -1.33 7.67
C ILE A 42 9.84 -2.02 7.62
N TYR A 43 10.89 -1.34 7.14
CA TYR A 43 12.25 -1.87 7.13
C TYR A 43 12.76 -2.16 8.56
N ASN A 44 12.55 -1.24 9.49
CA ASN A 44 12.95 -1.43 10.88
C ASN A 44 12.17 -2.57 11.53
N PHE A 45 10.86 -2.72 11.23
CA PHE A 45 10.08 -3.89 11.66
C PHE A 45 10.61 -5.20 11.10
N SER A 46 10.97 -5.25 9.81
CA SER A 46 11.57 -6.44 9.20
C SER A 46 12.86 -6.87 9.89
N LYS A 47 13.72 -5.91 10.25
CA LYS A 47 14.93 -6.18 11.06
C LYS A 47 14.59 -6.68 12.46
N LYS A 48 13.64 -6.03 13.14
CA LYS A 48 13.25 -6.36 14.51
C LYS A 48 12.56 -7.71 14.63
N PHE A 49 11.74 -8.09 13.66
CA PHE A 49 11.08 -9.40 13.62
C PHE A 49 11.98 -10.50 13.06
N ASN A 50 13.21 -10.14 12.66
CA ASN A 50 14.16 -11.02 11.99
C ASN A 50 13.53 -11.77 10.80
N ASN A 51 12.62 -11.09 10.10
CA ASN A 51 11.83 -11.64 9.02
C ASN A 51 11.93 -10.71 7.80
N GLY A 52 12.83 -11.06 6.89
CA GLY A 52 13.09 -10.34 5.65
C GLY A 52 11.91 -10.32 4.70
N ASP A 53 10.96 -11.26 4.83
CA ASP A 53 9.82 -11.35 3.93
C ASP A 53 8.86 -10.17 4.07
N ILE A 54 8.83 -9.50 5.23
CA ILE A 54 8.01 -8.30 5.44
C ILE A 54 8.43 -7.20 4.47
N PHE A 55 9.70 -6.80 4.53
CA PHE A 55 10.21 -5.73 3.68
C PHE A 55 10.26 -6.17 2.21
N LYS A 56 10.59 -7.44 1.94
CA LYS A 56 10.62 -8.00 0.58
C LYS A 56 9.23 -7.94 -0.08
N ASN A 57 8.18 -8.40 0.60
CA ASN A 57 6.80 -8.33 0.06
C ASN A 57 6.33 -6.88 -0.08
N PHE A 58 6.70 -5.98 0.85
CA PHE A 58 6.44 -4.55 0.72
C PHE A 58 7.10 -3.95 -0.53
N ILE A 59 8.40 -4.20 -0.77
CA ILE A 59 9.10 -3.73 -1.97
C ILE A 59 8.50 -4.34 -3.24
N TYR A 60 8.12 -5.62 -3.24
CA TYR A 60 7.44 -6.22 -4.39
C TYR A 60 6.10 -5.56 -4.68
N SER A 61 5.31 -5.21 -3.66
CA SER A 61 4.05 -4.49 -3.87
C SER A 61 4.27 -3.15 -4.60
N ILE A 62 5.32 -2.42 -4.22
CA ILE A 62 5.68 -1.13 -4.84
C ILE A 62 6.20 -1.34 -6.25
N LEU A 63 7.12 -2.28 -6.47
CA LEU A 63 7.69 -2.56 -7.78
C LEU A 63 6.62 -2.97 -8.79
N VAL A 64 5.70 -3.86 -8.39
CA VAL A 64 4.57 -4.28 -9.24
C VAL A 64 3.68 -3.09 -9.60
N LEU A 65 3.39 -2.20 -8.65
CA LEU A 65 2.61 -1.01 -8.90
C LEU A 65 3.32 -0.05 -9.86
N ILE A 66 4.62 0.21 -9.66
CA ILE A 66 5.43 1.08 -10.53
C ILE A 66 5.45 0.53 -11.96
N VAL A 67 5.69 -0.77 -12.14
CA VAL A 67 5.66 -1.40 -13.47
C VAL A 67 4.27 -1.24 -14.10
N GLY A 68 3.20 -1.46 -13.33
CA GLY A 68 1.83 -1.26 -13.80
C GLY A 68 1.57 0.18 -14.25
N VAL A 69 2.01 1.18 -13.48
CA VAL A 69 1.89 2.61 -13.80
C VAL A 69 2.66 2.95 -15.08
N VAL A 70 3.90 2.48 -15.22
CA VAL A 70 4.73 2.74 -16.41
C VAL A 70 4.08 2.15 -17.66
N VAL A 71 3.63 0.89 -17.59
CA VAL A 71 2.92 0.23 -18.70
C VAL A 71 1.63 0.97 -19.03
N PHE A 72 0.87 1.40 -18.03
CA PHE A 72 -0.33 2.21 -18.23
C PHE A 72 -0.02 3.51 -18.97
N PHE A 73 0.98 4.28 -18.56
CA PHE A 73 1.33 5.54 -19.22
C PHE A 73 1.82 5.35 -20.66
N ILE A 74 2.55 4.28 -20.95
CA ILE A 74 2.99 3.98 -22.32
C ILE A 74 1.77 3.68 -23.20
N LEU A 75 0.87 2.80 -22.75
CA LEU A 75 -0.31 2.40 -23.52
C LEU A 75 -1.35 3.54 -23.61
N ALA A 76 -1.71 4.14 -22.49
CA ALA A 76 -2.64 5.28 -22.45
C ALA A 76 -2.07 6.49 -23.18
N GLY A 77 -0.78 6.80 -23.02
CA GLY A 77 -0.12 7.88 -23.75
C GLY A 77 -0.18 7.68 -25.27
N SER A 78 0.04 6.44 -25.74
CA SER A 78 -0.08 6.12 -27.16
C SER A 78 -1.51 6.30 -27.70
N SER A 79 -2.53 6.06 -26.87
CA SER A 79 -3.94 6.24 -27.24
C SER A 79 -4.32 7.71 -27.50
N LEU A 80 -3.56 8.66 -26.94
CA LEU A 80 -3.78 10.10 -27.10
C LEU A 80 -3.07 10.70 -28.33
N ILE A 81 -2.09 10.00 -28.94
CA ILE A 81 -1.35 10.48 -30.11
C ILE A 81 -2.27 10.94 -31.25
N PRO A 82 -3.36 10.22 -31.61
CA PRO A 82 -4.24 10.62 -32.70
C PRO A 82 -4.97 11.96 -32.47
N LEU A 83 -5.15 12.37 -31.21
CA LEU A 83 -5.74 13.69 -30.87
C LEU A 83 -4.77 14.83 -31.23
N PHE A 84 -3.47 14.60 -31.15
CA PHE A 84 -2.44 15.60 -31.48
C PHE A 84 -2.09 15.63 -32.98
N THR A 85 -2.33 14.54 -33.71
CA THR A 85 -2.05 14.45 -35.15
C THR A 85 -3.25 14.77 -36.06
N GLY A 86 -4.42 15.06 -35.49
CA GLY A 86 -5.63 15.43 -36.23
C GLY A 86 -6.28 14.27 -37.00
N SER A 87 -5.91 13.03 -36.70
CA SER A 87 -6.44 11.84 -37.36
C SER A 87 -7.83 11.47 -36.83
N GLN A 88 -8.88 11.80 -37.59
CA GLN A 88 -10.28 11.46 -37.25
C GLN A 88 -10.60 9.96 -37.37
N SER A 89 -9.74 9.17 -38.02
CA SER A 89 -9.98 7.74 -38.27
C SER A 89 -9.72 6.84 -37.06
N ALA A 90 -9.17 7.38 -35.96
CA ALA A 90 -8.69 6.59 -34.83
C ALA A 90 -9.61 6.54 -33.60
N GLY A 91 -10.77 7.20 -33.61
CA GLY A 91 -11.60 7.39 -32.41
C GLY A 91 -11.92 6.09 -31.64
N ASN A 92 -12.37 5.05 -32.35
CA ASN A 92 -12.71 3.76 -31.73
C ASN A 92 -11.47 2.97 -31.28
N LEU A 93 -10.36 3.06 -32.02
CA LEU A 93 -9.11 2.37 -31.71
C LEU A 93 -8.43 2.98 -30.47
N SER A 94 -8.40 4.32 -30.39
CA SER A 94 -7.90 5.07 -29.24
C SER A 94 -8.69 4.76 -27.97
N PHE A 95 -10.02 4.75 -28.07
CA PHE A 95 -10.87 4.44 -26.91
C PHE A 95 -10.69 2.99 -26.45
N GLY A 96 -10.59 2.04 -27.38
CA GLY A 96 -10.30 0.64 -27.08
C GLY A 96 -8.95 0.44 -26.38
N LEU A 97 -7.89 1.13 -26.84
CA LEU A 97 -6.57 1.10 -26.20
C LEU A 97 -6.57 1.70 -24.80
N LEU A 98 -7.35 2.77 -24.56
CA LEU A 98 -7.46 3.40 -23.26
C LEU A 98 -8.18 2.51 -22.24
N ILE A 99 -9.23 1.81 -22.67
CA ILE A 99 -9.92 0.83 -21.82
C ILE A 99 -9.01 -0.39 -21.55
N PHE A 100 -8.31 -0.85 -22.58
CA PHE A 100 -7.38 -1.97 -22.45
C PHE A 100 -6.21 -1.66 -21.51
N SER A 101 -5.66 -0.44 -21.59
CA SER A 101 -4.60 0.00 -20.68
C SER A 101 -5.08 0.09 -19.24
N LEU A 102 -6.30 0.59 -19.01
CA LEU A 102 -6.91 0.63 -17.68
C LEU A 102 -7.12 -0.79 -17.12
N PHE A 103 -7.55 -1.73 -17.96
CA PHE A 103 -7.70 -3.14 -17.58
C PHE A 103 -6.36 -3.77 -17.18
N ILE A 104 -5.30 -3.51 -17.96
CA ILE A 104 -3.94 -3.97 -17.62
C ILE A 104 -3.50 -3.38 -16.26
N PHE A 105 -3.70 -2.07 -16.07
CA PHE A 105 -3.32 -1.39 -14.84
C PHE A 105 -4.06 -1.96 -13.62
N TRP A 106 -5.34 -2.29 -13.79
CA TRP A 106 -6.17 -2.91 -12.76
C TRP A 106 -5.62 -4.29 -12.35
N LEU A 107 -5.18 -5.13 -13.30
CA LEU A 107 -4.54 -6.42 -13.00
C LEU A 107 -3.25 -6.27 -12.18
N PHE A 108 -2.38 -5.32 -12.56
CA PHE A 108 -1.17 -5.01 -11.78
C PHE A 108 -1.50 -4.49 -10.38
N SER A 109 -2.55 -3.69 -10.25
CA SER A 109 -3.02 -3.17 -8.96
C SER A 109 -3.52 -4.29 -8.04
N ILE A 110 -4.22 -5.29 -8.57
CA ILE A 110 -4.63 -6.49 -7.82
C ILE A 110 -3.39 -7.28 -7.36
N LEU A 111 -2.42 -7.46 -8.26
CA LEU A 111 -1.19 -8.20 -7.94
C LEU A 111 -0.37 -7.49 -6.85
N SER A 112 -0.25 -6.16 -6.91
CA SER A 112 0.37 -5.34 -5.86
C SER A 112 -0.37 -5.48 -4.52
N ALA A 113 -1.69 -5.50 -4.55
CA ALA A 113 -2.51 -5.68 -3.36
C ALA A 113 -2.36 -7.06 -2.72
N PHE A 114 -2.09 -8.11 -3.52
CA PHE A 114 -1.78 -9.44 -3.00
C PHE A 114 -0.49 -9.45 -2.17
N PHE A 115 0.59 -8.82 -2.66
CA PHE A 115 1.82 -8.66 -1.89
C PHE A 115 1.61 -7.79 -0.65
N THR A 116 0.74 -6.79 -0.75
CA THR A 116 0.37 -5.93 0.37
C THR A 116 -0.30 -6.71 1.49
N LYS A 117 -1.31 -7.51 1.13
CA LYS A 117 -2.01 -8.41 2.04
C LYS A 117 -1.05 -9.40 2.69
N LYS A 118 -0.07 -9.92 1.94
CA LYS A 118 0.93 -10.86 2.46
C LYS A 118 1.80 -10.25 3.57
N TYR A 119 2.30 -9.01 3.43
CA TYR A 119 3.08 -8.43 4.52
C TYR A 119 2.21 -8.05 5.72
N PHE A 120 0.95 -7.64 5.50
CA PHE A 120 0.02 -7.38 6.60
C PHE A 120 -0.37 -8.66 7.38
N ASP A 121 -0.51 -9.80 6.70
CA ASP A 121 -0.72 -11.09 7.35
C ASP A 121 0.46 -11.45 8.27
N ILE A 122 1.70 -11.14 7.85
CA ILE A 122 2.88 -11.32 8.71
C ILE A 122 2.79 -10.39 9.93
N PHE A 123 2.41 -9.12 9.77
CA PHE A 123 2.21 -8.22 10.92
C PHE A 123 1.15 -8.77 11.89
N TYR A 124 0.06 -9.33 11.39
CA TYR A 124 -0.94 -10.01 12.22
C TYR A 124 -0.31 -11.17 13.03
N GLU A 125 0.54 -11.99 12.42
CA GLU A 125 1.16 -13.12 13.11
C GLU A 125 2.02 -12.69 14.31
N TYR A 126 2.78 -11.60 14.17
CA TYR A 126 3.65 -11.07 15.22
C TYR A 126 2.94 -10.21 16.27
N THR A 127 1.91 -9.46 15.87
CA THR A 127 1.21 -8.52 16.76
C THR A 127 -0.05 -9.10 17.40
N LYS A 128 -0.60 -10.16 16.80
CA LYS A 128 -1.91 -10.74 17.10
C LYS A 128 -3.06 -9.73 17.00
N GLU A 129 -2.87 -8.61 16.30
CA GLU A 129 -3.89 -7.57 16.12
C GLU A 129 -4.68 -7.83 14.84
N ASP A 130 -5.96 -8.22 14.98
CA ASP A 130 -6.83 -8.57 13.85
C ASP A 130 -7.00 -7.44 12.83
N LEU A 131 -6.79 -6.18 13.23
CA LEU A 131 -6.87 -5.03 12.32
C LEU A 131 -5.85 -5.11 11.17
N PHE A 132 -4.69 -5.74 11.35
CA PHE A 132 -3.76 -5.95 10.24
C PHE A 132 -4.34 -6.91 9.19
N ARG A 133 -5.05 -7.96 9.62
CA ARG A 133 -5.74 -8.87 8.72
C ARG A 133 -6.86 -8.16 7.97
N TYR A 134 -7.66 -7.34 8.67
CA TYR A 134 -8.71 -6.54 8.03
C TYR A 134 -8.15 -5.48 7.08
N ALA A 135 -7.02 -4.85 7.42
CA ALA A 135 -6.34 -3.91 6.54
C ALA A 135 -5.88 -4.58 5.24
N GLY A 136 -5.20 -5.72 5.35
CA GLY A 136 -4.74 -6.49 4.19
C GLY A 136 -5.88 -6.93 3.27
N ILE A 137 -6.98 -7.44 3.84
CA ILE A 137 -8.19 -7.79 3.08
C ILE A 137 -8.82 -6.53 2.47
N GLY A 138 -8.90 -5.43 3.22
CA GLY A 138 -9.46 -4.17 2.76
C GLY A 138 -8.70 -3.58 1.58
N VAL A 139 -7.36 -3.66 1.58
CA VAL A 139 -6.54 -3.24 0.44
C VAL A 139 -6.74 -4.18 -0.75
N LEU A 140 -6.80 -5.50 -0.52
CA LEU A 140 -7.00 -6.48 -1.59
C LEU A 140 -8.36 -6.34 -2.28
N VAL A 141 -9.44 -6.43 -1.50
CA VAL A 141 -10.82 -6.26 -1.98
C VAL A 141 -11.00 -4.85 -2.54
N GLY A 142 -10.42 -3.85 -1.89
CA GLY A 142 -10.48 -2.47 -2.33
C GLY A 142 -9.79 -2.23 -3.67
N SER A 143 -8.71 -2.94 -3.99
CA SER A 143 -8.08 -2.90 -5.31
C SER A 143 -8.92 -3.57 -6.39
N VAL A 144 -9.68 -4.62 -6.06
CA VAL A 144 -10.65 -5.21 -7.01
C VAL A 144 -11.75 -4.21 -7.33
N LEU A 145 -12.26 -3.48 -6.33
CA LEU A 145 -13.31 -2.46 -6.50
C LEU A 145 -12.78 -1.05 -6.88
N LEU A 146 -11.47 -0.89 -7.12
CA LEU A 146 -10.73 0.35 -7.43
C LEU A 146 -10.77 1.47 -6.36
N VAL A 147 -11.95 1.80 -5.83
CA VAL A 147 -12.17 2.98 -4.97
C VAL A 147 -12.08 2.63 -3.47
N LEU A 148 -12.34 1.37 -3.11
CA LEU A 148 -12.41 0.96 -1.70
C LEU A 148 -11.04 0.72 -1.05
N SER A 149 -9.95 0.72 -1.83
CA SER A 149 -8.59 0.45 -1.33
C SER A 149 -8.17 1.43 -0.22
N ILE A 150 -8.68 2.67 -0.28
CA ILE A 150 -8.44 3.73 0.71
C ILE A 150 -8.90 3.29 2.11
N ILE A 151 -10.02 2.56 2.21
CA ILE A 151 -10.55 2.09 3.50
C ILE A 151 -9.57 1.10 4.14
N GLY A 152 -8.99 0.19 3.35
CA GLY A 152 -7.97 -0.74 3.82
C GLY A 152 -6.73 -0.03 4.38
N TRP A 153 -6.30 1.03 3.71
CA TRP A 153 -5.18 1.86 4.18
C TRP A 153 -5.51 2.64 5.46
N ILE A 154 -6.74 3.12 5.62
CA ILE A 154 -7.19 3.75 6.88
C ILE A 154 -7.17 2.73 8.02
N ILE A 155 -7.65 1.50 7.79
CA ILE A 155 -7.59 0.43 8.78
C ILE A 155 -6.13 0.10 9.13
N ALA A 156 -5.21 0.10 8.14
CA ALA A 156 -3.79 -0.11 8.37
C ALA A 156 -3.20 0.94 9.32
N ILE A 157 -3.53 2.22 9.13
CA ILE A 157 -3.11 3.30 10.04
C ILE A 157 -3.57 3.02 11.47
N ILE A 158 -4.84 2.67 11.65
CA ILE A 158 -5.42 2.39 12.96
C ILE A 158 -4.75 1.16 13.59
N ALA A 159 -4.47 0.12 12.79
CA ALA A 159 -3.75 -1.08 13.22
C ALA A 159 -2.36 -0.74 13.75
N PHE A 160 -1.60 0.09 13.01
CA PHE A 160 -0.30 0.54 13.47
C PHE A 160 -0.39 1.36 14.75
N PHE A 161 -1.39 2.24 14.93
CA PHE A 161 -1.54 2.96 16.21
C PHE A 161 -1.91 2.05 17.39
N ARG A 162 -2.70 1.01 17.16
CA ARG A 162 -3.16 0.07 18.19
C ARG A 162 -2.15 -0.99 18.56
N MET A 163 -1.15 -1.22 17.72
CA MET A 163 -0.09 -2.19 17.97
C MET A 163 0.60 -1.93 19.33
N PRO A 164 0.85 -2.98 20.14
CA PRO A 164 1.48 -2.85 21.45
C PRO A 164 2.90 -2.27 21.35
N ASP A 165 3.29 -1.39 22.28
CA ASP A 165 4.62 -0.75 22.29
C ASP A 165 5.75 -1.75 22.59
N ASN A 166 5.42 -2.87 23.24
CA ASN A 166 6.35 -3.94 23.57
C ASN A 166 5.73 -5.31 23.24
N LEU A 167 6.32 -6.03 22.30
CA LEU A 167 5.80 -7.34 21.87
C LEU A 167 5.86 -8.42 22.97
N SER A 168 6.67 -8.23 24.01
CA SER A 168 6.76 -9.14 25.16
C SER A 168 5.57 -9.04 26.12
N SER A 169 4.86 -7.91 26.17
CA SER A 169 3.67 -7.77 27.04
C SER A 169 2.42 -8.39 26.42
N SER A 170 2.33 -8.36 25.08
CA SER A 170 1.22 -8.95 24.33
C SER A 170 1.24 -10.47 24.36
N GLN A 171 2.43 -11.09 24.39
CA GLN A 171 2.53 -12.55 24.60
C GLN A 171 2.22 -12.94 26.05
N ALA A 172 2.62 -12.14 27.04
CA ALA A 172 2.32 -12.40 28.46
C ALA A 172 0.82 -12.22 28.80
N SER A 173 0.12 -11.23 28.22
CA SER A 173 -1.30 -11.02 28.49
C SER A 173 -2.22 -12.07 27.86
N VAL A 174 -1.80 -12.72 26.77
CA VAL A 174 -2.52 -13.84 26.15
C VAL A 174 -2.33 -15.14 26.94
N GLU A 175 -1.18 -15.34 27.58
CA GLU A 175 -0.94 -16.48 28.48
C GLU A 175 -1.75 -16.36 29.78
N ILE A 176 -1.82 -15.18 30.39
CA ILE A 176 -2.59 -14.93 31.62
C ILE A 176 -4.10 -15.06 31.39
N ASN A 177 -4.60 -14.77 30.18
CA ASN A 177 -6.03 -14.88 29.86
C ASN A 177 -6.43 -16.30 29.39
N LYS A 178 -5.47 -17.25 29.38
CA LYS A 178 -5.70 -18.68 29.09
C LYS A 178 -5.54 -19.58 30.32
N SER A 179 -5.12 -19.04 31.47
CA SER A 179 -5.04 -19.75 32.77
C SER A 179 -6.26 -19.45 33.63
#